data_AF-A0A9D1D518-F1
#
_entry.id   AF-A0A9D1D518-F1
#
_cell.length_a   1.000
_cell.length_b   1.000
_cell.length_c   1.000
_cell.angle_alpha   90.00
_cell.angle_beta   90.00
_cell.angle_gamma   90.00
#
_symmetry.space_group_name_H-M   'P 1'
#
loop_
_entity.id
_entity.type
_entity.pdbx_description
1 polymer ?
#
loop_
_entity_poly.entity_id
_entity_poly.type
_entity_poly.pdbx_seq_one_letter_code
_entity_poly.pdbx_strand_id
1 'polypeptide(L)'
;MIILLLVIGAVFIIYGALVASGKHTPISSKMMVEEENLKRWCRSAGISKMVWGVAIIFLTFYLLNLFPKTLWGICFLIIAVWNIQYTVKNNEKFMK
;
A
#
# COMPACT_ATOMS: atom_id res chain seq x y z
N MET A 1 3.89 -20.76 -3.09
CA MET A 1 4.51 -19.50 -2.63
C MET A 1 4.29 -18.34 -3.59
N ILE A 2 4.68 -18.45 -4.88
CA ILE A 2 4.52 -17.37 -5.88
C ILE A 2 3.05 -16.95 -6.08
N ILE A 3 2.15 -17.91 -6.32
CA ILE A 3 0.71 -17.64 -6.51
C ILE A 3 0.13 -16.90 -5.29
N LEU A 4 0.54 -17.31 -4.08
CA LEU A 4 0.11 -16.66 -2.84
C LEU A 4 0.52 -15.18 -2.81
N LEU A 5 1.75 -14.85 -3.18
CA LEU A 5 2.22 -13.47 -3.23
C LEU A 5 1.46 -12.63 -4.26
N LEU A 6 1.16 -13.18 -5.44
CA LEU A 6 0.35 -12.50 -6.45
C LEU A 6 -1.08 -12.25 -5.94
N VAL A 7 -1.70 -13.23 -5.29
CA VAL A 7 -3.03 -13.09 -4.69
C VAL A 7 -3.02 -12.03 -3.60
N ILE A 8 -2.03 -12.02 -2.71
CA ILE A 8 -1.88 -10.99 -1.67
C ILE A 8 -1.71 -9.62 -2.32
N GLY A 9 -0.85 -9.49 -3.34
CA GLY A 9 -0.64 -8.23 -4.06
C GLY A 9 -1.94 -7.70 -4.67
N ALA A 10 -2.70 -8.56 -5.33
CA ALA A 10 -4.00 -8.22 -5.91
C ALA A 10 -5.03 -7.81 -4.83
N VAL A 11 -5.10 -8.54 -3.72
CA VAL A 11 -5.98 -8.20 -2.59
C VAL A 11 -5.63 -6.82 -2.03
N PHE A 12 -4.34 -6.50 -1.86
CA PHE A 12 -3.89 -5.18 -1.40
C PHE A 12 -4.27 -4.06 -2.35
N ILE A 13 -4.19 -4.30 -3.67
CA ILE A 13 -4.61 -3.33 -4.68
C ILE A 13 -6.12 -3.10 -4.63
N ILE A 14 -6.92 -4.17 -4.61
CA ILE A 14 -8.38 -4.07 -4.57
C ILE A 14 -8.83 -3.40 -3.28
N TYR A 15 -8.31 -3.85 -2.13
CA TYR A 15 -8.62 -3.27 -0.84
C TYR A 15 -8.18 -1.81 -0.75
N GLY A 16 -6.99 -1.48 -1.23
CA GLY A 16 -6.51 -0.10 -1.31
C GLY A 16 -7.40 0.81 -2.16
N ALA A 17 -7.94 0.30 -3.28
CA ALA A 17 -8.89 1.05 -4.12
C ALA A 17 -10.24 1.28 -3.41
N LEU A 18 -10.75 0.29 -2.66
CA LEU A 18 -11.95 0.44 -1.84
C LEU A 18 -11.75 1.49 -0.74
N VAL A 19 -10.57 1.52 -0.12
CA VAL A 19 -10.22 2.53 0.89
C VAL A 19 -10.04 3.91 0.27
N ALA A 20 -9.34 4.01 -0.86
CA ALA A 20 -9.08 5.28 -1.53
C ALA A 20 -10.35 5.95 -2.08
N SER A 21 -11.33 5.14 -2.49
CA SER A 21 -12.65 5.59 -2.95
C SER A 21 -13.62 5.93 -1.80
N GLY A 22 -13.25 5.66 -0.55
CA GLY A 22 -14.12 5.87 0.62
C GLY A 22 -15.25 4.85 0.75
N LYS A 23 -15.33 3.85 -0.15
CA LYS A 23 -16.31 2.75 -0.06
C LYS A 23 -16.06 1.85 1.14
N HIS A 24 -14.82 1.77 1.60
CA HIS A 24 -14.44 1.07 2.81
C HIS A 24 -13.57 1.98 3.68
N THR A 25 -13.94 2.13 4.96
CA THR A 25 -13.15 2.90 5.92
C THR A 25 -12.70 1.98 7.04
N PRO A 26 -11.37 1.82 7.27
CA PRO A 26 -10.87 1.01 8.37
C PRO A 26 -11.40 1.49 9.72
N ILE A 27 -11.80 0.55 10.59
CA ILE A 27 -12.39 0.87 11.90
C ILE A 27 -11.41 1.68 12.76
N SER A 28 -10.12 1.31 12.76
CA SER A 28 -9.09 2.05 13.52
C SER A 28 -9.01 3.53 13.13
N SER A 29 -9.08 3.83 11.83
CA SER A 29 -9.05 5.22 11.36
C SER A 29 -10.29 6.02 11.72
N LYS A 30 -11.46 5.39 11.88
CA LYS A 30 -12.65 6.08 12.38
C LYS A 30 -12.49 6.55 13.83
N MET A 31 -11.63 5.90 14.61
CA MET A 31 -11.38 6.26 16.01
C MET A 31 -10.23 7.26 16.16
N MET A 32 -9.24 7.19 15.27
CA MET A 32 -7.99 7.95 15.38
C MET A 32 -7.94 9.23 14.54
N VAL A 33 -8.82 9.36 13.54
CA VAL A 33 -8.87 10.50 12.61
C VAL A 33 -10.18 11.25 12.78
N GLU A 34 -10.12 12.58 12.81
CA GLU A 34 -11.32 13.44 12.83
C GLU A 34 -12.17 13.22 11.58
N GLU A 35 -13.50 13.24 11.72
CA GLU A 35 -14.43 12.95 10.61
C GLU A 35 -14.19 13.84 9.38
N GLU A 36 -13.85 15.11 9.58
CA GLU A 36 -13.53 16.06 8.51
C GLU A 36 -12.31 15.66 7.68
N ASN A 37 -11.34 15.01 8.32
CA ASN A 37 -10.07 14.59 7.73
C ASN A 37 -10.08 13.14 7.24
N LEU A 38 -11.06 12.35 7.66
CA LEU A 38 -11.17 10.92 7.40
C LEU A 38 -11.13 10.58 5.90
N LYS A 39 -11.85 11.34 5.06
CA LYS A 39 -11.86 11.12 3.60
C LYS A 39 -10.48 11.36 2.96
N ARG A 40 -9.76 12.39 3.42
CA ARG A 40 -8.41 12.72 2.92
C ARG A 40 -7.40 11.67 3.37
N TRP A 41 -7.46 11.26 4.63
CA TRP A 41 -6.63 10.19 5.16
C TRP A 41 -6.90 8.86 4.43
N CYS A 42 -8.17 8.47 4.24
CA CYS A 42 -8.53 7.24 3.53
C CYS A 42 -8.02 7.25 2.08
N ARG A 43 -8.07 8.38 1.38
CA ARG A 43 -7.49 8.51 0.04
C ARG A 43 -6.00 8.15 0.05
N SER A 44 -5.23 8.78 0.93
CA SER A 44 -3.79 8.55 1.04
C SER A 44 -3.46 7.14 1.55
N ALA A 45 -4.15 6.67 2.58
CA ALA A 45 -3.97 5.35 3.15
C ALA A 45 -4.38 4.22 2.19
N GLY A 46 -5.36 4.47 1.30
CA GLY A 46 -5.74 3.56 0.24
C GLY A 46 -4.68 3.49 -0.86
N ILE A 47 -4.14 4.64 -1.28
CA ILE A 47 -3.00 4.71 -2.22
C ILE A 47 -1.80 3.92 -1.66
N SER A 48 -1.45 4.11 -0.40
CA SER A 48 -0.36 3.36 0.25
C SER A 48 -0.56 1.83 0.19
N LYS A 49 -1.80 1.37 0.42
CA LYS A 49 -2.12 -0.08 0.35
C LYS A 49 -2.00 -0.62 -1.08
N MET A 50 -2.43 0.14 -2.08
CA MET A 50 -2.24 -0.24 -3.48
C MET A 50 -0.76 -0.35 -3.82
N VAL A 51 0.05 0.60 -3.36
CA VAL A 51 1.51 0.62 -3.57
C VAL A 51 2.19 -0.58 -2.90
N TRP A 52 1.74 -0.99 -1.71
CA TRP A 52 2.20 -2.25 -1.09
C TRP A 52 1.88 -3.47 -1.95
N GLY A 53 0.69 -3.52 -2.56
CA GLY A 53 0.35 -4.59 -3.49
C GLY A 53 1.28 -4.65 -4.70
N VAL A 54 1.64 -3.49 -5.26
CA VAL A 54 2.65 -3.38 -6.35
C VAL A 54 4.04 -3.81 -5.87
N ALA A 55 4.45 -3.41 -4.67
CA ALA A 55 5.73 -3.82 -4.09
C ALA A 55 5.81 -5.36 -3.94
N ILE A 56 4.74 -6.01 -3.51
CA ILE A 56 4.67 -7.48 -3.43
C ILE A 56 4.79 -8.13 -4.80
N ILE A 57 4.23 -7.52 -5.86
CA ILE A 57 4.42 -7.99 -7.24
C ILE A 57 5.89 -7.88 -7.67
N PHE A 58 6.57 -6.77 -7.35
CA PHE A 58 8.01 -6.61 -7.65
C PHE A 58 8.87 -7.62 -6.88
N LEU A 59 8.56 -7.89 -5.62
CA LEU A 59 9.19 -8.95 -4.86
C LEU A 59 8.96 -10.32 -5.52
N THR A 60 7.75 -10.56 -6.02
CA THR A 60 7.42 -11.80 -6.73
C THR A 60 8.24 -11.95 -8.00
N PHE A 61 8.41 -10.87 -8.79
CA PHE A 61 9.23 -10.87 -9.99
C PHE A 61 10.72 -11.11 -9.69
N TYR A 62 11.22 -10.53 -8.59
CA TYR A 62 12.55 -10.82 -8.08
C TYR A 62 12.73 -12.31 -7.74
N LEU A 63 11.76 -12.92 -7.04
CA LEU A 63 11.80 -14.34 -6.66
C LEU A 63 11.69 -15.28 -7.87
N LEU A 64 10.99 -14.86 -8.92
CA LEU A 64 10.88 -15.60 -10.18
C LEU A 64 12.12 -15.46 -11.09
N ASN A 65 13.12 -14.68 -10.68
CA ASN A 65 14.28 -14.33 -11.51
C ASN A 65 13.89 -13.72 -12.88
N LEU A 66 12.77 -12.98 -12.94
CA LEU A 66 12.37 -12.28 -14.16
C LEU A 66 13.42 -11.21 -14.52
N PHE A 67 13.87 -11.22 -15.77
CA PHE A 67 15.04 -10.45 -16.17
C PHE A 67 14.76 -8.95 -16.32
N PRO A 68 15.63 -8.05 -15.83
CA PRO A 68 16.75 -8.28 -14.90
C PRO A 68 16.28 -8.34 -13.44
N LYS A 69 16.63 -9.42 -12.73
CA LYS A 69 16.24 -9.65 -11.33
C LYS A 69 16.63 -8.50 -10.41
N THR A 70 17.85 -7.97 -10.58
CA THR A 70 18.39 -6.88 -9.77
C THR A 70 17.54 -5.62 -9.85
N LEU A 71 16.97 -5.31 -11.03
CA LEU A 71 16.07 -4.18 -11.19
C LEU A 71 14.80 -4.33 -10.36
N TRP A 72 14.17 -5.52 -10.36
CA TRP A 72 12.97 -5.76 -9.54
C TRP A 72 13.24 -5.64 -8.04
N GLY A 73 14.40 -6.13 -7.58
CA GLY A 73 14.84 -5.97 -6.20
C GLY A 73 15.04 -4.50 -5.81
N ILE A 74 15.70 -3.72 -6.67
CA ILE A 74 15.91 -2.27 -6.45
C ILE A 74 14.56 -1.53 -6.45
N CYS A 75 13.68 -1.81 -7.42
CA CYS A 75 12.34 -1.21 -7.48
C CYS A 75 11.51 -1.53 -6.23
N PHE A 76 11.58 -2.77 -5.73
CA PHE A 76 10.92 -3.15 -4.47
C PHE A 76 11.42 -2.29 -3.30
N LEU A 77 12.74 -2.15 -3.14
CA LEU A 77 13.32 -1.37 -2.04
C LEU A 77 12.93 0.11 -2.12
N ILE A 78 13.05 0.73 -3.30
CA ILE A 78 12.72 2.14 -3.50
C ILE A 78 11.24 2.39 -3.17
N ILE A 79 10.34 1.57 -3.71
CA ILE A 79 8.90 1.72 -3.46
C ILE A 79 8.55 1.45 -1.99
N ALA A 80 9.15 0.44 -1.36
CA ALA A 80 8.89 0.13 0.05
C ALA A 80 9.29 1.30 0.95
N VAL A 81 10.51 1.84 0.78
CA VAL A 81 11.00 2.98 1.57
C VAL A 81 10.13 4.22 1.33
N TRP A 82 9.82 4.54 0.08
CA TRP A 82 8.95 5.67 -0.25
C TRP A 82 7.56 5.51 0.36
N ASN A 83 6.98 4.31 0.30
CA ASN A 83 5.64 4.06 0.81
C ASN A 83 5.58 4.09 2.35
N ILE A 84 6.64 3.66 3.04
CA ILE A 84 6.78 3.82 4.48
C ILE A 84 6.77 5.31 4.83
N GLN A 85 7.61 6.12 4.19
CA GLN A 85 7.67 7.56 4.43
C GLN A 85 6.33 8.25 4.13
N TYR A 86 5.69 7.87 3.03
CA TYR A 86 4.37 8.38 2.64
C TYR A 86 3.30 8.05 3.69
N THR A 87 3.32 6.83 4.22
CA THR A 87 2.38 6.38 5.25
C THR A 87 2.61 7.10 6.58
N VAL A 88 3.87 7.25 7.00
CA VAL A 88 4.23 7.99 8.23
C VAL A 88 3.77 9.45 8.13
N LYS A 89 4.09 10.16 7.04
CA LYS A 89 3.65 11.54 6.84
C LYS A 89 2.13 11.70 6.85
N ASN A 90 1.41 10.75 6.24
CA ASN A 90 -0.05 10.76 6.26
C ASN A 90 -0.60 10.53 7.67
N ASN A 91 0.04 9.67 8.45
CA ASN A 91 -0.35 9.35 9.80
C ASN A 91 -0.09 10.52 10.76
N GLU A 92 1.10 11.13 10.71
CA GLU A 92 1.45 12.35 11.47
C GLU A 92 0.50 13.51 11.20
N LYS A 93 -0.03 13.61 9.97
CA LYS A 93 -0.90 14.70 9.57
C LYS A 93 -2.33 14.60 10.07
N PHE A 94 -2.83 13.38 10.28
CA PHE A 94 -4.28 13.16 10.43
C PHE A 94 -4.67 12.26 11.61
N MET A 95 -3.77 11.42 12.13
CA MET A 95 -4.05 10.61 13.32
C MET A 95 -3.60 11.36 14.58
N LYS A 96 -4.44 11.29 15.62
CA LYS A 96 -4.15 11.82 16.96
C LYS A 96 -3.32 10.85 17.79
#